data_AF-A0A934EM51-F1
#
_entry.id   AF-A0A934EM51-F1
#
_cell.length_a   1.000
_cell.length_b   1.000
_cell.length_c   1.000
_cell.angle_alpha   90.00
_cell.angle_beta   90.00
_cell.angle_gamma   90.00
#
_symmetry.space_group_name_H-M   'P 1'
#
loop_
_entity.id
_entity.type
_entity.pdbx_description
1 polymer ?
#
loop_
_entity_poly.entity_id
_entity_poly.type
_entity_poly.pdbx_seq_one_letter_code
_entity_poly.pdbx_strand_id
1 'polypeptide(L)'
;MVFTLTGIVVGYLMFHPYTMLVSFFMNNHPDNTGRLYMNEKSIFTLIQATFDPAMFPMAVSFALFGSITGLLIGMIIDRRKRLYEAELENEKKKAALETLHRLMVTLSHYLLNANTVIGGMVRRSRRNEANVQASLDSIEEEAKKIDAVIRSLKEITEIRTADYTTSGKDLMIDITRNIEEHLKNSRGE
;
A
#
# COMPACT_ATOMS: atom_id res chain seq x y z
N MET A 1 -16.39 -8.96 16.22
CA MET A 1 -17.72 -9.07 16.85
C MET A 1 -18.86 -8.79 15.90
N VAL A 2 -18.87 -7.65 15.18
CA VAL A 2 -19.99 -7.31 14.27
C VAL A 2 -20.27 -8.40 13.23
N PHE A 3 -19.24 -8.94 12.57
CA PHE A 3 -19.39 -10.02 11.59
C PHE A 3 -19.89 -11.33 12.20
N THR A 4 -19.51 -11.63 13.43
CA THR A 4 -19.94 -12.81 14.17
C THR A 4 -21.43 -12.74 14.53
N LEU A 5 -21.87 -11.58 15.04
CA LEU A 5 -23.28 -11.30 15.33
C LEU A 5 -24.12 -11.32 14.05
N THR A 6 -23.61 -10.73 12.98
CA THR A 6 -24.26 -10.77 11.66
C THR A 6 -24.39 -12.21 11.17
N GLY A 7 -23.34 -13.01 11.33
CA GLY A 7 -23.33 -14.43 11.00
C GLY A 7 -24.37 -15.24 11.80
N ILE A 8 -24.52 -14.96 13.10
CA ILE A 8 -25.57 -15.57 13.94
C ILE A 8 -26.96 -15.22 13.41
N VAL A 9 -27.21 -13.94 13.14
CA VAL A 9 -28.51 -13.46 12.64
C VAL A 9 -28.83 -14.06 11.27
N VAL A 10 -27.86 -14.10 10.36
CA VAL A 10 -28.01 -14.71 9.02
C VAL A 10 -28.20 -16.23 9.15
N GLY A 11 -27.42 -16.89 10.01
CA GLY A 11 -27.58 -18.31 10.38
C GLY A 11 -29.01 -18.65 10.76
N TYR A 12 -29.54 -17.91 11.73
CA TYR A 12 -30.85 -18.15 12.32
C TYR A 12 -32.01 -17.70 11.42
N LEU A 13 -31.92 -16.53 10.78
CA LEU A 13 -33.05 -15.96 10.01
C LEU A 13 -33.08 -16.39 8.55
N MET A 14 -31.94 -16.67 7.93
CA MET A 14 -31.89 -17.03 6.50
C MET A 14 -31.78 -18.54 6.30
N PHE A 15 -30.77 -19.18 6.90
CA PHE A 15 -30.49 -20.58 6.60
C PHE A 15 -31.51 -21.53 7.22
N HIS A 16 -31.97 -21.28 8.44
CA HIS A 16 -32.92 -22.16 9.12
C HIS A 16 -34.28 -22.23 8.39
N PRO A 17 -34.96 -21.12 8.04
CA PRO A 17 -36.17 -21.16 7.21
C PRO A 17 -35.96 -21.74 5.82
N TYR A 18 -34.80 -21.47 5.21
CA TYR A 18 -34.44 -22.06 3.92
C TYR A 18 -34.40 -23.59 3.99
N THR A 19 -33.74 -24.16 5.02
CA THR A 19 -33.68 -25.63 5.17
C THR A 19 -35.03 -26.26 5.47
N MET A 20 -35.90 -25.58 6.21
CA MET A 20 -37.26 -26.06 6.46
C MET A 20 -38.12 -26.01 5.19
N LEU A 21 -37.96 -24.99 4.37
CA LEU A 21 -38.61 -24.89 3.07
C LEU A 21 -38.13 -25.99 2.11
N VAL A 22 -36.83 -26.27 2.05
CA VAL A 22 -36.28 -27.39 1.26
C VAL A 22 -36.78 -28.74 1.79
N SER A 23 -36.77 -28.95 3.11
CA SER A 23 -37.29 -30.16 3.75
C SER A 23 -38.78 -30.38 3.45
N PHE A 24 -39.57 -29.32 3.49
CA PHE A 24 -40.98 -29.34 3.10
C PHE A 24 -41.15 -29.76 1.63
N PHE A 25 -40.33 -29.24 0.71
CA PHE A 25 -40.38 -29.67 -0.69
C PHE A 25 -39.91 -31.12 -0.91
N MET A 26 -38.94 -31.61 -0.13
CA MET A 26 -38.45 -32.98 -0.24
C MET A 26 -39.43 -34.01 0.33
N ASN A 27 -40.11 -33.68 1.43
CA ASN A 27 -41.01 -34.59 2.13
C ASN A 27 -42.45 -34.55 1.61
N ASN A 28 -42.87 -33.48 0.93
CA ASN A 28 -44.12 -33.48 0.18
C ASN A 28 -43.90 -34.11 -1.18
N HIS A 29 -44.15 -35.42 -1.27
CA HIS A 29 -44.27 -36.07 -2.57
C HIS A 29 -45.45 -35.46 -3.35
N PRO A 30 -45.31 -35.21 -4.65
CA PRO A 30 -46.44 -34.77 -5.46
C PRO A 30 -47.51 -35.86 -5.41
N ASP A 31 -48.71 -35.51 -4.97
CA ASP A 31 -49.89 -36.33 -5.21
C ASP A 31 -49.99 -36.63 -6.71
N ASN A 32 -50.68 -37.71 -7.09
CA ASN A 32 -50.86 -38.24 -8.45
C ASN A 32 -51.34 -37.22 -9.54
N THR A 33 -51.54 -35.95 -9.19
CA THR A 33 -51.90 -34.84 -10.08
C THR A 33 -50.75 -33.87 -10.41
N GLY A 34 -49.56 -34.05 -9.83
CA GLY A 34 -48.35 -33.28 -10.18
C GLY A 34 -48.41 -31.77 -9.84
N ARG A 35 -49.40 -31.33 -9.05
CA ARG A 35 -49.55 -29.92 -8.65
C ARG A 35 -49.18 -29.71 -7.19
N LEU A 36 -48.04 -29.05 -6.97
CA LEU A 36 -47.73 -28.45 -5.68
C LEU A 36 -48.64 -27.22 -5.48
N TYR A 37 -49.73 -27.38 -4.74
CA TYR A 37 -50.55 -26.24 -4.30
C TYR A 37 -49.82 -25.47 -3.20
N MET A 38 -48.93 -24.55 -3.59
CA MET A 38 -48.47 -23.51 -2.68
C MET A 38 -49.50 -22.39 -2.66
N ASN A 39 -50.32 -22.37 -1.61
CA ASN A 39 -51.16 -21.23 -1.29
C ASN A 39 -50.27 -20.20 -0.56
N GLU A 40 -50.40 -18.89 -0.79
CA GLU A 40 -49.61 -17.88 -0.06
C GLU A 40 -49.75 -18.03 1.46
N LYS A 41 -50.93 -18.48 1.91
CA LYS A 41 -51.20 -18.81 3.31
C LYS A 41 -50.37 -19.99 3.83
N SER A 42 -50.03 -20.97 2.99
CA SER A 42 -49.22 -22.13 3.40
C SER A 42 -47.74 -21.80 3.61
N ILE A 43 -47.23 -20.79 2.88
CA ILE A 43 -45.85 -20.30 3.05
C ILE A 43 -45.71 -19.57 4.39
N PHE A 44 -46.68 -18.70 4.72
CA PHE A 44 -46.66 -17.96 5.98
C PHE A 44 -46.76 -18.91 7.20
N THR A 45 -47.63 -19.92 7.12
CA THR A 45 -47.71 -20.95 8.18
C THR A 45 -46.44 -21.79 8.30
N LEU A 46 -45.73 -22.07 7.19
CA LEU A 46 -44.46 -22.79 7.20
C LEU A 46 -43.36 -21.98 7.89
N ILE A 47 -43.30 -20.67 7.63
CA ILE A 47 -42.37 -19.75 8.29
C ILE A 47 -42.68 -19.68 9.79
N GLN A 48 -43.96 -19.58 10.18
CA GLN A 48 -44.34 -19.55 11.58
C GLN A 48 -44.01 -20.87 12.31
N ALA A 49 -44.26 -22.01 11.66
CA ALA A 49 -43.91 -23.33 12.19
C ALA A 49 -42.39 -23.55 12.31
N THR A 50 -41.60 -22.84 11.52
CA THR A 50 -40.13 -22.87 11.62
C THR A 50 -39.65 -22.30 12.96
N PHE A 51 -40.39 -21.38 13.58
CA PHE A 51 -40.02 -20.79 14.88
C PHE A 51 -40.70 -21.46 16.07
N ASP A 52 -41.28 -22.65 15.89
CA ASP A 52 -41.82 -23.44 16.99
C ASP A 52 -40.70 -23.79 17.99
N PRO A 53 -40.93 -23.65 19.31
CA PRO A 53 -39.97 -24.07 20.34
C PRO A 53 -39.38 -25.48 20.15
N ALA A 54 -40.11 -26.41 19.53
CA ALA A 54 -39.61 -27.75 19.23
C ALA A 54 -38.43 -27.76 18.23
N MET A 55 -38.32 -26.76 17.36
CA MET A 55 -37.24 -26.60 16.37
C MET A 55 -36.02 -25.87 16.93
N PHE A 56 -36.07 -25.41 18.19
CA PHE A 56 -35.01 -24.64 18.82
C PHE A 56 -33.62 -25.33 18.79
N PRO A 57 -33.48 -26.64 19.10
CA PRO A 57 -32.16 -27.30 19.06
C PRO A 57 -31.51 -27.24 17.68
N MET A 58 -32.30 -27.30 16.61
CA MET A 58 -31.82 -27.19 15.24
C MET A 58 -31.41 -25.75 14.92
N ALA A 59 -32.23 -24.76 15.29
CA ALA A 59 -31.94 -23.35 15.07
C ALA A 59 -30.64 -22.89 15.78
N VAL A 60 -30.35 -23.42 16.97
CA VAL A 60 -29.08 -23.21 17.69
C VAL A 60 -27.89 -23.69 16.85
N SER A 61 -28.01 -24.81 16.15
CA SER A 61 -26.93 -25.35 15.31
C SER A 61 -26.64 -24.44 14.12
N PHE A 62 -27.69 -23.89 13.47
CA PHE A 62 -27.53 -22.91 12.39
C PHE A 62 -26.96 -21.57 12.89
N ALA A 63 -27.35 -21.12 14.08
CA ALA A 63 -26.79 -19.92 14.69
C ALA A 63 -25.28 -20.09 14.99
N LEU A 64 -24.87 -21.25 15.52
CA LEU A 64 -23.46 -21.57 15.77
C LEU A 64 -22.67 -21.66 14.46
N PHE A 65 -23.21 -22.33 13.45
CA PHE A 65 -22.55 -22.42 12.14
C PHE A 65 -22.41 -21.03 11.50
N GLY A 66 -23.49 -20.24 11.49
CA GLY A 66 -23.47 -18.86 10.99
C GLY A 66 -22.48 -17.98 11.75
N SER A 67 -22.36 -18.14 13.08
CA SER A 67 -21.35 -17.47 13.90
C SER A 67 -19.93 -17.76 13.45
N ILE A 68 -19.60 -19.04 13.25
CA ILE A 68 -18.28 -19.49 12.79
C ILE A 68 -18.00 -18.96 11.39
N THR A 69 -18.95 -19.09 10.46
CA THR A 69 -18.81 -18.56 9.10
C THR A 69 -18.60 -17.05 9.10
N GLY A 70 -19.39 -16.31 9.88
CA GLY A 70 -19.25 -14.86 10.02
C GLY A 70 -17.90 -14.45 10.62
N LEU A 71 -17.41 -15.20 11.60
CA LEU A 71 -16.07 -14.99 12.17
C LEU A 71 -14.97 -15.20 11.11
N LEU A 72 -15.04 -16.29 10.34
CA LEU A 72 -14.07 -16.59 9.28
C LEU A 72 -14.06 -15.50 8.19
N ILE A 73 -15.24 -15.07 7.73
CA ILE A 73 -15.37 -13.98 6.75
C ILE A 73 -14.77 -12.69 7.31
N GLY A 74 -15.09 -12.35 8.57
CA GLY A 74 -14.52 -11.19 9.24
C GLY A 74 -12.99 -11.22 9.29
N MET A 75 -12.40 -12.38 9.60
CA MET A 75 -10.95 -12.56 9.58
C MET A 75 -10.34 -12.39 8.17
N ILE A 76 -11.02 -12.90 7.13
CA ILE A 76 -10.55 -12.75 5.74
C ILE A 76 -10.58 -11.29 5.32
N ILE A 77 -11.65 -10.56 5.64
CA ILE A 77 -11.78 -9.13 5.32
C ILE A 77 -10.71 -8.31 6.05
N ASP A 78 -10.52 -8.54 7.35
CA ASP A 78 -9.51 -7.84 8.14
C ASP A 78 -8.10 -8.11 7.60
N ARG A 79 -7.79 -9.37 7.28
CA ARG A 79 -6.50 -9.76 6.70
C ARG A 79 -6.27 -9.09 5.34
N ARG A 80 -7.27 -9.06 4.47
CA ARG A 80 -7.17 -8.38 3.16
C ARG A 80 -6.90 -6.89 3.33
N LYS A 81 -7.59 -6.23 4.27
CA LYS A 81 -7.38 -4.82 4.56
C LYS A 81 -5.94 -4.55 5.02
N ARG A 82 -5.43 -5.35 5.97
CA ARG A 82 -4.05 -5.23 6.46
C ARG A 82 -3.02 -5.49 5.37
N LEU A 83 -3.25 -6.46 4.49
CA LEU A 83 -2.37 -6.73 3.36
C LEU A 83 -2.31 -5.56 2.39
N TYR A 84 -3.47 -4.97 2.07
CA TYR A 84 -3.54 -3.82 1.19
C TYR A 84 -2.83 -2.59 1.78
N GLU A 85 -3.03 -2.32 3.08
CA GLU A 85 -2.31 -1.26 3.79
C GLU A 85 -0.80 -1.50 3.81
N ALA A 86 -0.36 -2.73 4.05
CA ALA A 86 1.05 -3.11 4.04
C ALA A 86 1.68 -3.04 2.65
N GLU A 87 0.93 -3.40 1.60
CA GLU A 87 1.38 -3.31 0.21
C GLU A 87 1.57 -1.85 -0.20
N LEU A 88 0.62 -0.97 0.13
CA LEU A 88 0.73 0.47 -0.09
C LEU A 88 1.94 1.07 0.65
N GLU A 89 2.17 0.66 1.91
CA GLU A 89 3.34 1.11 2.67
C GLU A 89 4.65 0.62 2.03
N ASN A 90 4.68 -0.62 1.55
CA ASN A 90 5.84 -1.18 0.87
C ASN A 90 6.11 -0.49 -0.48
N GLU A 91 5.08 -0.16 -1.25
CA GLU A 91 5.23 0.63 -2.48
C GLU A 91 5.85 1.99 -2.20
N LYS A 92 5.37 2.69 -1.15
CA LYS A 92 5.94 3.97 -0.71
C LYS A 92 7.40 3.83 -0.28
N LYS A 93 7.73 2.81 0.52
CA LYS A 93 9.11 2.52 0.95
C LYS A 93 10.01 2.19 -0.23
N LYS A 94 9.54 1.39 -1.18
CA LYS A 94 10.28 1.03 -2.39
C LYS A 94 10.57 2.24 -3.25
N ALA A 95 9.58 3.11 -3.48
CA ALA A 95 9.75 4.36 -4.20
C ALA A 95 10.78 5.29 -3.52
N ALA A 96 10.73 5.38 -2.18
CA ALA A 96 11.70 6.15 -1.41
C ALA A 96 13.13 5.58 -1.52
N LEU A 97 13.28 4.25 -1.42
CA LEU A 97 14.57 3.57 -1.57
C LEU A 97 15.14 3.71 -2.98
N GLU A 98 14.30 3.58 -4.02
CA GLU A 98 14.72 3.78 -5.40
C GLU A 98 15.21 5.21 -5.64
N THR A 99 14.51 6.20 -5.06
CA THR A 99 14.94 7.60 -5.09
C THR A 99 16.28 7.78 -4.39
N LEU A 100 16.43 7.24 -3.17
CA LEU A 100 17.69 7.29 -2.43
C LEU A 100 18.84 6.65 -3.23
N HIS A 101 18.59 5.50 -3.85
CA HIS A 101 19.59 4.82 -4.66
C HIS A 101 20.05 5.68 -5.83
N ARG A 102 19.12 6.29 -6.58
CA ARG A 102 19.45 7.18 -7.69
C ARG A 102 20.24 8.39 -7.23
N LEU A 103 19.87 9.01 -6.11
CA LEU A 103 20.65 10.11 -5.52
C LEU A 103 22.07 9.65 -5.18
N MET A 104 22.24 8.49 -4.54
CA MET A 104 23.58 7.96 -4.25
C MET A 104 24.43 7.75 -5.51
N VAL A 105 23.83 7.28 -6.61
CA VAL A 105 24.54 7.12 -7.89
C VAL A 105 24.98 8.48 -8.45
N THR A 106 24.07 9.46 -8.49
CA THR A 106 24.37 10.81 -8.97
C THR A 106 25.47 11.46 -8.13
N LEU A 107 25.39 11.35 -6.80
CA LEU A 107 26.42 11.89 -5.89
C LEU A 107 27.77 11.21 -6.09
N SER A 108 27.76 9.89 -6.24
CA SER A 108 28.99 9.12 -6.51
C SER A 108 29.66 9.60 -7.79
N HIS A 109 28.88 9.89 -8.84
CA HIS A 109 29.41 10.44 -10.09
C HIS A 109 30.05 11.81 -9.90
N TYR A 110 29.39 12.74 -9.21
CA TYR A 110 29.96 14.07 -8.95
C TYR A 110 31.22 13.99 -8.08
N LEU A 111 31.19 13.21 -7.01
CA LEU A 111 32.34 13.06 -6.11
C LEU A 111 33.53 12.38 -6.80
N LEU A 112 33.29 11.34 -7.61
CA LEU A 112 34.36 10.66 -8.34
C LEU A 112 35.00 11.58 -9.39
N ASN A 113 34.18 12.35 -10.11
CA ASN A 113 34.66 13.30 -11.11
C ASN A 113 35.51 14.40 -10.46
N ALA A 114 35.00 15.02 -9.39
CA ALA A 114 35.72 16.04 -8.65
C ALA A 114 37.05 15.49 -8.10
N ASN A 115 37.05 14.30 -7.49
CA ASN A 115 38.28 13.70 -6.97
C ASN A 115 39.30 13.39 -8.09
N THR A 116 38.84 12.98 -9.27
CA THR A 116 39.69 12.76 -10.44
C THR A 116 40.34 14.05 -10.91
N VAL A 117 39.58 15.15 -11.02
CA VAL A 117 40.09 16.46 -11.41
C VAL A 117 41.08 17.01 -10.38
N ILE A 118 40.70 17.00 -9.10
CA ILE A 118 41.56 17.45 -7.99
C ILE A 118 42.87 16.66 -7.97
N GLY A 119 42.80 15.32 -8.05
CA GLY A 119 43.99 14.47 -8.07
C GLY A 119 44.90 14.74 -9.28
N GLY A 120 44.32 14.99 -10.46
CA GLY A 120 45.06 15.39 -11.66
C GLY A 120 45.77 16.73 -11.50
N MET A 121 45.09 17.73 -10.94
CA MET A 121 45.61 19.08 -10.72
C MET A 121 46.69 19.12 -9.64
N VAL A 122 46.54 18.36 -8.55
CA VAL A 122 47.59 18.21 -7.52
C VAL A 122 48.86 17.57 -8.10
N ARG A 123 48.72 16.52 -8.92
CA ARG A 123 49.88 15.89 -9.59
C ARG A 123 50.56 16.84 -10.57
N ARG A 124 49.79 17.64 -11.31
CA ARG A 124 50.31 18.65 -12.23
C ARG A 124 51.05 19.76 -11.50
N SER A 125 50.48 20.27 -10.40
CA SER A 125 51.08 21.30 -9.53
C SER A 125 52.40 20.83 -8.93
N ARG A 126 52.46 19.58 -8.45
CA ARG A 126 53.69 18.98 -7.91
C ARG A 126 54.82 18.87 -8.93
N ARG A 127 54.51 18.80 -10.23
CA ARG A 127 55.51 18.67 -11.29
C ARG A 127 55.96 20.00 -11.87
N ASN A 128 55.19 21.08 -11.69
CA ASN A 128 55.47 22.36 -12.33
C ASN A 128 54.91 23.52 -11.50
N GLU A 129 55.77 24.17 -10.70
CA GLU A 129 55.39 25.26 -9.78
C GLU A 129 54.76 26.47 -10.49
N ALA A 130 55.11 26.72 -11.76
CA ALA A 130 54.57 27.82 -12.54
C ALA A 130 53.05 27.73 -12.82
N ASN A 131 52.43 26.57 -12.63
CA ASN A 131 50.99 26.34 -12.88
C ASN A 131 50.18 26.02 -11.61
N VAL A 132 50.74 26.27 -10.43
CA VAL A 132 50.08 25.98 -9.15
C VAL A 132 48.80 26.80 -9.00
N GLN A 133 48.81 28.08 -9.38
CA GLN A 133 47.63 28.94 -9.23
C GLN A 133 46.44 28.43 -10.08
N ALA A 134 46.64 28.18 -11.37
CA ALA A 134 45.59 27.64 -12.25
C ALA A 134 45.05 26.28 -11.79
N SER A 135 45.91 25.47 -11.15
CA SER A 135 45.51 24.19 -10.56
C SER A 135 44.70 24.38 -9.28
N LEU A 136 45.04 25.37 -8.44
CA LEU A 136 44.26 25.74 -7.26
C LEU A 136 42.88 26.28 -7.64
N ASP A 137 42.80 27.15 -8.66
CA ASP A 137 41.54 27.69 -9.17
C ASP A 137 40.60 26.55 -9.66
N SER A 138 41.16 25.55 -10.33
CA SER A 138 40.40 24.36 -10.79
C SER A 138 39.93 23.47 -9.64
N ILE A 139 40.75 23.34 -8.57
CA ILE A 139 40.37 22.60 -7.36
C ILE A 139 39.26 23.34 -6.61
N GLU A 140 39.34 24.67 -6.53
CA GLU A 140 38.31 25.52 -5.92
C GLU A 140 36.97 25.42 -6.68
N GLU A 141 37.01 25.38 -8.01
CA GLU A 141 35.80 25.20 -8.84
C GLU A 141 35.12 23.84 -8.56
N GLU A 142 35.88 22.75 -8.45
CA GLU A 142 35.33 21.43 -8.11
C GLU A 142 34.81 21.37 -6.67
N ALA A 143 35.46 22.06 -5.72
CA ALA A 143 34.97 22.18 -4.35
C ALA A 143 33.62 22.94 -4.31
N LYS A 144 33.48 24.03 -5.06
CA LYS A 144 32.21 24.77 -5.20
C LYS A 144 31.09 23.91 -5.78
N LYS A 145 31.40 23.06 -6.77
CA LYS A 145 30.41 22.10 -7.34
C LYS A 145 29.96 21.08 -6.30
N ILE A 146 30.89 20.54 -5.51
CA ILE A 146 30.54 19.62 -4.41
C ILE A 146 29.65 20.33 -3.38
N ASP A 147 30.00 21.55 -2.97
CA ASP A 147 29.20 22.33 -2.02
C ASP A 147 27.79 22.63 -2.53
N ALA A 148 27.64 22.99 -3.81
CA ALA A 148 26.34 23.21 -4.44
C ALA A 148 25.47 21.94 -4.42
N VAL A 149 26.08 20.79 -4.71
CA VAL A 149 25.41 19.48 -4.64
C VAL A 149 24.99 19.15 -3.20
N ILE A 150 25.85 19.39 -2.21
CA ILE A 150 25.52 19.17 -0.78
C ILE A 150 24.39 20.09 -0.32
N ARG A 151 24.41 21.37 -0.70
CA ARG A 151 23.33 22.33 -0.36
C ARG A 151 22.00 21.90 -0.96
N SER A 152 22.00 21.50 -2.23
CA SER A 152 20.81 20.99 -2.91
C SER A 152 20.20 19.81 -2.13
N LEU A 153 21.01 18.83 -1.73
CA LEU A 153 20.54 17.70 -0.92
C LEU A 153 19.96 18.12 0.43
N LYS A 154 20.58 19.12 1.08
CA LYS A 154 20.14 19.61 2.39
C LYS A 154 18.77 20.27 2.30
N GLU A 155 18.56 21.12 1.30
CA GLU A 155 17.26 21.78 1.03
C GLU A 155 16.15 20.73 0.78
N ILE A 156 16.45 19.66 0.04
CA ILE A 156 15.51 18.57 -0.23
C ILE A 156 15.15 17.80 1.05
N THR A 157 16.12 17.66 1.98
CA THR A 157 15.89 16.98 3.25
C THR A 157 14.98 17.81 4.16
N GLU A 158 15.11 19.14 4.13
CA GLU A 158 14.26 20.08 4.88
C GLU A 158 12.83 20.17 4.32
N ILE A 159 12.66 20.18 2.99
CA ILE A 159 11.35 20.19 2.31
C ILE A 159 10.55 18.90 2.59
N ARG A 160 11.23 17.74 2.69
CA ARG A 160 10.59 16.44 3.00
C ARG A 160 9.95 16.37 4.38
N THR A 161 10.29 17.27 5.30
CA THR A 161 9.64 17.33 6.62
C THR A 161 8.26 18.00 6.59
N ALA A 162 7.91 18.70 5.50
CA ALA A 162 6.72 19.54 5.42
C ALA A 162 5.59 18.98 4.54
N ASP A 163 5.86 18.14 3.53
CA ASP A 163 4.81 17.64 2.62
C ASP A 163 5.04 16.20 2.17
N TYR A 164 4.13 15.31 2.59
CA TYR A 164 4.16 13.85 2.34
C TYR A 164 3.04 13.41 1.36
N THR A 165 2.69 14.24 0.37
CA THR A 165 1.51 14.00 -0.48
C THR A 165 1.79 13.74 -1.96
N THR A 166 3.02 13.93 -2.47
CA THR A 166 3.29 13.83 -3.91
C THR A 166 4.00 12.52 -4.30
N SER A 167 3.58 11.94 -5.44
CA SER A 167 4.15 10.74 -6.06
C SER A 167 5.68 10.84 -6.18
N GLY A 168 6.41 9.80 -5.77
CA GLY A 168 7.89 9.81 -5.72
C GLY A 168 8.59 10.08 -7.06
N LYS A 169 7.88 9.98 -8.18
CA LYS A 169 8.40 10.32 -9.51
C LYS A 169 8.51 11.83 -9.74
N ASP A 170 7.56 12.62 -9.23
CA ASP A 170 7.54 14.07 -9.39
C ASP A 170 8.62 14.73 -8.52
N LEU A 171 8.80 14.22 -7.30
CA LEU A 171 9.86 14.65 -6.40
C LEU A 171 11.25 14.49 -7.03
N MET A 172 11.45 13.45 -7.82
CA MET A 172 12.74 13.16 -8.46
C MET A 172 13.10 14.17 -9.56
N ILE A 173 12.11 14.61 -10.34
CA ILE A 173 12.31 15.61 -11.41
C ILE A 173 12.72 16.95 -10.80
N ASP A 174 12.10 17.34 -9.69
CA ASP A 174 12.45 18.58 -9.00
C ASP A 174 13.85 18.54 -8.39
N ILE A 175 14.31 17.39 -7.90
CA ILE A 175 15.68 17.27 -7.34
C ILE A 175 16.74 17.44 -8.43
N THR A 176 16.61 16.74 -9.55
CA THR A 176 17.57 16.87 -10.66
C THR A 176 17.59 18.30 -11.18
N ARG A 177 16.41 18.94 -11.30
CA ARG A 177 16.28 20.33 -11.73
C ARG A 177 16.94 21.29 -10.75
N ASN A 178 16.72 21.14 -9.44
CA ASN A 178 17.34 21.99 -8.43
C ASN A 178 18.87 21.86 -8.41
N ILE A 179 19.39 20.64 -8.58
CA ILE A 179 20.85 20.41 -8.68
C ILE A 179 21.41 21.11 -9.93
N GLU A 180 20.75 20.99 -11.08
CA GLU A 180 21.18 21.67 -12.31
C GLU A 180 21.12 23.20 -12.19
N GLU A 181 20.11 23.73 -11.49
CA GLU A 181 19.93 25.16 -11.27
C GLU A 181 21.03 25.72 -10.34
N HIS A 182 21.33 25.04 -9.24
CA HIS A 182 22.43 25.41 -8.35
C HIS A 182 23.80 25.28 -9.04
N LEU A 183 24.00 24.27 -9.89
CA LEU A 183 25.23 24.11 -10.69
C LEU A 183 25.38 25.21 -11.76
N LYS A 184 24.28 25.72 -12.33
CA LYS A 184 24.32 26.88 -13.24
C LYS A 184 24.67 28.15 -12.49
N ASN A 185 24.08 28.37 -11.33
CA ASN A 185 24.35 29.55 -10.51
C ASN A 185 25.81 29.58 -10.02
N SER A 186 26.38 28.42 -9.67
CA SER A 186 27.80 28.32 -9.28
C SER A 186 28.80 28.47 -10.44
N ARG A 187 28.35 28.47 -11.69
CA ARG A 187 29.17 28.69 -12.91
C ARG A 187 29.01 30.08 -13.52
N GLY A 188 28.04 30.87 -13.03
CA GLY A 188 27.69 32.20 -13.54
C GLY A 188 28.29 33.36 -12.74
N GLU A 189 29.04 33.07 -11.68
CA GLU A 189 29.93 33.99 -10.94
C GLU A 189 31.39 33.65 -11.24
#